data_AF-A0A1M4YDV1-F1
#
_entry.id   AF-A0A1M4YDV1-F1
#
_cell.length_a   1.000
_cell.length_b   1.000
_cell.length_c   1.000
_cell.angle_alpha   90.00
_cell.angle_beta   90.00
_cell.angle_gamma   90.00
#
_symmetry.space_group_name_H-M   'P 1'
#
loop_
_entity.id
_entity.type
_entity.pdbx_description
1 polymer ?
#
loop_
_entity_poly.entity_id
_entity_poly.type
_entity_poly.pdbx_seq_one_letter_code
_entity_poly.pdbx_strand_id
1 'polypeptide(L)' 'MEEYTILRQFADSWMLLVLFAFFIGVVIWVFRPGATKEYKDTANIPFRHQDKPATSEEARK' A
#
# COMPACT_ATOMS: atom_id res chain seq x y z
N MET A 1 12.68 35.04 -22.64
CA MET A 1 12.96 34.72 -21.23
C MET A 1 11.72 34.21 -20.49
N GLU A 2 10.51 34.75 -20.75
CA GLU A 2 9.28 34.21 -20.14
C GLU A 2 8.97 32.76 -20.54
N GLU A 3 8.98 32.42 -21.83
CA GLU A 3 8.67 31.06 -22.30
C GLU A 3 9.61 30.00 -21.71
N TYR A 4 10.91 30.29 -21.63
CA TYR A 4 11.90 29.40 -21.01
C TYR A 4 11.61 29.15 -19.53
N THR A 5 11.24 30.20 -18.78
CA THR A 5 10.90 30.08 -17.36
C THR A 5 9.66 29.20 -17.14
N ILE A 6 8.63 29.37 -17.97
CA ILE A 6 7.40 28.56 -17.90
C ILE A 6 7.71 27.09 -18.18
N LEU A 7 8.44 26.80 -19.26
CA LEU A 7 8.80 25.43 -19.64
C LEU A 7 9.72 24.77 -18.60
N ARG A 8 10.62 25.54 -17.98
CA ARG A 8 11.51 25.07 -16.92
C ARG A 8 10.75 24.70 -15.65
N GLN A 9 9.84 25.55 -15.20
CA GLN A 9 9.01 25.25 -14.02
C GLN A 9 8.14 24.01 -14.24
N PHE A 10 7.61 23.83 -15.45
CA PHE A 10 6.91 22.62 -15.82
C PHE A 10 7.85 21.40 -15.78
N ALA A 11 9.03 21.49 -16.40
CA ALA A 11 10.04 20.43 -16.41
C ALA A 11 10.49 20.01 -15.00
N ASP A 12 10.68 20.98 -14.10
CA ASP A 12 11.12 20.74 -12.72
C ASP A 12 10.07 19.96 -11.90
N SER A 13 8.78 19.99 -12.28
CA SER A 13 7.70 19.32 -11.54
C SER A 13 7.49 17.83 -11.88
N TRP A 14 8.12 17.31 -12.94
CA TRP A 14 7.85 15.97 -13.46
C TRP A 14 8.14 14.84 -12.46
N MET A 15 9.22 14.95 -11.69
CA MET A 15 9.54 13.96 -10.67
C MET A 15 8.47 13.89 -9.58
N LEU A 16 7.93 15.05 -9.17
CA LEU A 16 6.86 15.11 -8.18
C LEU A 16 5.57 14.48 -8.72
N LEU A 17 5.23 14.71 -10.00
CA LEU A 17 4.08 14.08 -10.64
C LEU A 17 4.22 12.56 -10.71
N VAL A 18 5.43 12.05 -11.02
CA VAL A 18 5.70 10.60 -11.03
C VAL A 18 5.50 9.99 -9.66
N LEU A 19 6.04 10.60 -8.61
CA LEU A 19 5.89 10.13 -7.23
C LEU A 19 4.42 10.18 -6.78
N PHE A 20 3.69 11.23 -7.15
CA PHE A 20 2.27 11.36 -6.85
C PHE A 20 1.43 10.29 -7.56
N ALA A 21 1.67 10.05 -8.85
CA ALA A 21 0.99 8.99 -9.60
C ALA A 21 1.33 7.60 -9.05
N PHE A 22 2.59 7.35 -8.68
CA PHE A 22 3.02 6.12 -8.03
C PHE A 22 2.29 5.90 -6.70
N PHE A 23 2.20 6.93 -5.87
CA PHE A 23 1.46 6.88 -4.61
C PHE A 23 -0.01 6.49 -4.83
N ILE A 24 -0.70 7.15 -5.77
CA ILE A 24 -2.08 6.79 -6.13
C ILE A 24 -2.16 5.35 -6.62
N GLY A 25 -1.19 4.92 -7.43
CA GLY A 25 -1.10 3.52 -7.89
C GLY A 25 -1.01 2.53 -6.73
N VAL A 26 -0.18 2.80 -5.73
CA VAL A 26 -0.07 1.98 -4.51
C VAL A 26 -1.39 1.98 -3.73
N VAL A 27 -2.03 3.14 -3.56
CA VAL A 27 -3.33 3.26 -2.88
C VAL A 27 -4.37 2.37 -3.57
N ILE A 28 -4.52 2.51 -4.89
CA ILE A 28 -5.46 1.69 -5.67
C ILE A 28 -5.12 0.20 -5.55
N TRP A 29 -3.83 -0.16 -5.60
CA TRP A 29 -3.38 -1.54 -5.45
C TRP A 29 -3.79 -2.14 -4.10
N VAL A 30 -3.55 -1.42 -3.00
CA VAL A 30 -3.90 -1.86 -1.64
C VAL A 30 -5.42 -2.02 -1.49
N PHE A 31 -6.20 -1.14 -2.10
CA PHE A 31 -7.66 -1.21 -2.07
C PHE A 31 -8.27 -2.14 -3.15
N ARG A 32 -7.47 -2.87 -3.93
CA ARG A 32 -8.03 -3.77 -4.95
C ARG A 32 -8.87 -4.87 -4.29
N PRO A 33 -10.04 -5.23 -4.89
CA PRO A 33 -10.88 -6.29 -4.36
C PRO A 33 -10.11 -7.62 -4.33
N GLY A 34 -9.99 -8.21 -3.14
CA GLY A 34 -9.29 -9.48 -2.88
C GLY A 34 -8.07 -9.38 -1.95
N ALA A 35 -7.44 -8.20 -1.81
CA ALA A 35 -6.30 -8.02 -0.92
C ALA A 35 -6.71 -8.08 0.58
N THR A 36 -7.98 -7.79 0.88
CA THR A 36 -8.54 -7.77 2.25
C THR A 36 -8.37 -9.07 3.02
N LYS A 37 -8.36 -10.24 2.36
CA LYS A 37 -8.25 -11.53 3.06
C LYS A 37 -6.90 -11.69 3.78
N GLU A 38 -5.83 -11.32 3.11
CA GLU A 38 -4.46 -11.42 3.63
C GLU A 38 -4.21 -10.37 4.73
N TYR A 39 -4.72 -9.15 4.54
CA TYR A 39 -4.66 -8.11 5.58
C TYR A 39 -5.43 -8.50 6.83
N LYS A 40 -6.61 -9.13 6.67
CA LYS A 40 -7.41 -9.60 7.79
C LYS A 40 -6.70 -10.71 8.56
N ASP A 41 -6.09 -11.66 7.87
CA ASP A 41 -5.34 -12.75 8.52
C ASP A 41 -4.15 -12.21 9.34
N THR A 42 -3.35 -11.34 8.73
CA THR A 42 -2.20 -10.69 9.37
C THR A 42 -2.62 -9.85 10.58
N ALA A 43 -3.67 -9.03 10.43
CA ALA A 43 -4.19 -8.19 11.52
C ALA A 43 -4.72 -9.01 12.71
N ASN A 44 -5.15 -10.26 12.47
CA ASN A 44 -5.65 -11.13 13.52
C ASN A 44 -4.55 -11.97 14.20
N ILE A 45 -3.27 -11.88 13.82
CA ILE A 45 -2.19 -12.66 14.45
C ILE A 45 -2.18 -12.50 15.99
N PRO A 46 -2.26 -11.28 16.57
CA PRO A 46 -2.28 -11.12 18.03
C PRO A 46 -3.57 -11.62 18.69
N PHE A 47 -4.64 -11.74 17.91
CA PHE A 47 -5.99 -12.10 18.39
C PHE A 47 -6.34 -13.58 18.11
N ARG A 48 -5.52 -14.30 17.34
CA ARG A 48 -5.85 -15.60 16.73
C ARG A 48 -6.18 -16.70 17.74
N HIS A 49 -5.72 -16.56 18.98
CA HIS A 49 -5.89 -17.54 20.06
C HIS A 49 -6.39 -16.89 21.35
N GLN A 50 -7.12 -15.77 21.26
CA GLN A 50 -7.63 -15.09 22.46
C GLN A 50 -8.71 -15.89 23.19
N ASP A 51 -9.57 -16.59 22.45
CA ASP A 51 -10.65 -17.40 23.05
C ASP A 51 -10.20 -18.82 23.44
N LYS A 52 -9.17 -19.35 22.76
CA LYS A 52 -8.64 -20.69 22.98
C LYS A 52 -7.20 -20.82 22.47
N PRO A 53 -6.35 -21.66 23.11
CA PRO A 53 -5.00 -21.91 22.64
C PRO A 53 -4.98 -22.56 21.25
N ALA A 54 -3.84 -22.41 20.55
CA ALA A 54 -3.61 -23.05 19.25
C ALA A 54 -3.72 -24.58 19.37
N THR A 55 -4.36 -25.21 18.38
CA THR A 55 -4.36 -26.67 18.26
C THR A 55 -2.98 -27.17 17.82
N SER A 56 -2.69 -28.44 18.08
CA SER A 56 -1.42 -29.08 17.69
C SER A 56 -1.15 -29.04 16.17
N GLU A 57 -2.20 -29.04 15.35
CA GLU A 57 -2.10 -28.88 13.89
C GLU A 57 -1.77 -27.43 13.48
N GLU A 58 -2.38 -26.43 14.13
CA GLU A 58 -2.10 -25.01 13.88
C GLU A 58 -0.71 -24.58 14.38
N ALA A 59 -0.18 -25.24 15.40
CA ALA A 59 1.16 -25.00 15.94
C ALA A 59 2.29 -25.61 15.09
N ARG A 60 1.97 -26.62 14.25
CA ARG A 60 2.93 -27.24 13.32
C ARG A 60 3.03 -26.52 11.97
N LYS A 61 2.11 -25.60 11.68
CA LYS A 61 1.96 -24.92 10.40
C LYS A 61 2.67 -23.57 10.40
#